data_AF-Q4JLU2-F1
#
_entry.id   AF-Q4JLU2-F1
#
_cell.length_a   1.000
_cell.length_b   1.000
_cell.length_c   1.000
_cell.angle_alpha   90.00
_cell.angle_beta   90.00
_cell.angle_gamma   90.00
#
_symmetry.space_group_name_H-M   'P 1'
#
loop_
_entity.id
_entity.type
_entity.pdbx_description
1 polymer ?
#
loop_
_entity_poly.entity_id
_entity_poly.type
_entity_poly.pdbx_seq_one_letter_code
_entity_poly.pdbx_strand_id
1 'polypeptide(L)'
;DRSTGMNQRNGTDVDAANAMKVFAKLGYKVKVYNDQTVAQMKQVLMTASKEDHSCSASFVCVLLSHGDEGVFFGTDGSVELKYLTSLFRGDRCRSLVGKPKLFFIQACRGTDLDAGIETDSGEGTTKIPVEADFLYAFSTAPGYYSWRNTMTGS
;
A
#
# COMPACT_ATOMS: atom_id res chain seq x y z
N ASP A 1 4.20 -2.44 -19.99
CA ASP A 1 5.05 -3.63 -20.03
C ASP A 1 4.44 -4.66 -20.98
N ARG A 2 5.23 -5.31 -21.84
CA ARG A 2 4.73 -6.33 -22.79
C ARG A 2 4.26 -7.60 -22.09
N SER A 3 4.75 -7.88 -20.89
CA SER A 3 4.37 -9.06 -20.08
C SER A 3 2.95 -8.94 -19.51
N THR A 4 2.54 -7.75 -19.06
CA THR A 4 1.26 -7.50 -18.38
C THR A 4 0.23 -6.77 -19.23
N GLY A 5 0.63 -6.25 -20.41
CA GLY A 5 -0.25 -5.43 -21.26
C GLY A 5 -0.55 -4.04 -20.70
N MET A 6 0.04 -3.66 -19.56
CA MET A 6 -0.23 -2.41 -18.85
C MET A 6 0.58 -1.25 -19.42
N ASN A 7 0.00 -0.05 -19.40
CA ASN A 7 0.69 1.19 -19.83
C ASN A 7 1.74 1.66 -18.82
N GLN A 8 2.73 2.44 -19.26
CA GLN A 8 3.73 3.02 -18.36
C GLN A 8 3.08 4.01 -17.38
N ARG A 9 3.49 3.95 -16.11
CA ARG A 9 2.98 4.84 -15.06
C ARG A 9 3.78 6.16 -15.01
N ASN A 10 3.69 6.99 -16.05
CA ASN A 10 4.32 8.33 -16.06
C ASN A 10 3.85 9.19 -14.89
N GLY A 11 4.78 9.80 -14.13
CA GLY A 11 4.50 10.59 -12.93
C GLY A 11 4.67 9.84 -11.60
N THR A 12 4.81 8.50 -11.60
CA THR A 12 4.91 7.73 -10.36
C THR A 12 6.20 7.99 -9.59
N ASP A 13 7.25 8.45 -10.28
CA ASP A 13 8.52 8.79 -9.64
C ASP A 13 8.38 10.06 -8.79
N VAL A 14 7.49 10.97 -9.18
CA VAL A 14 7.14 12.18 -8.40
C VAL A 14 6.40 11.78 -7.13
N ASP A 15 5.42 10.87 -7.23
CA ASP A 15 4.70 10.31 -6.08
C ASP A 15 5.67 9.64 -5.10
N ALA A 16 6.55 8.78 -5.61
CA ALA A 16 7.55 8.07 -4.81
C ALA A 16 8.52 9.03 -4.11
N ALA A 17 9.00 10.06 -4.81
CA ALA A 17 9.89 11.08 -4.25
C ALA A 17 9.20 11.90 -3.15
N ASN A 18 7.94 12.28 -3.36
CA ASN A 18 7.15 13.02 -2.38
C ASN A 18 6.89 12.17 -1.12
N ALA A 19 6.46 10.92 -1.29
CA ALA A 19 6.26 9.99 -0.18
C ALA A 19 7.56 9.80 0.62
N MET A 20 8.68 9.55 -0.07
CA MET A 20 10.00 9.41 0.57
C MET A 20 10.34 10.66 1.38
N LYS A 21 10.18 11.85 0.80
CA LYS A 21 10.49 13.13 1.47
C LYS A 21 9.65 13.35 2.72
N VAL A 22 8.34 13.09 2.64
CA VAL A 22 7.42 13.26 3.78
C VAL A 22 7.76 12.28 4.89
N PHE A 23 7.86 10.98 4.59
CA PHE A 23 8.11 9.97 5.63
C PHE A 23 9.53 10.07 6.22
N ALA A 24 10.53 10.46 5.44
CA ALA A 24 11.85 10.79 5.97
C ALA A 24 11.80 11.97 6.96
N LYS A 25 11.04 13.04 6.64
CA LYS A 25 10.83 14.19 7.53
C LYS A 25 10.09 13.80 8.82
N LEU A 26 9.20 12.80 8.76
CA LEU A 26 8.50 12.24 9.91
C LEU A 26 9.38 11.26 10.74
N GLY A 27 10.64 11.06 10.36
CA GLY A 27 11.60 10.23 11.11
C GLY A 27 11.60 8.74 10.73
N TYR A 28 10.92 8.35 9.65
CA TYR A 28 10.95 6.96 9.19
C TYR A 28 12.26 6.64 8.46
N LYS A 29 12.75 5.41 8.64
CA LYS A 29 13.80 4.82 7.81
C LYS A 29 13.18 4.30 6.51
N VAL A 30 13.20 5.12 5.47
CA VAL A 30 12.57 4.80 4.18
C VAL A 30 13.45 3.88 3.32
N LYS A 31 12.87 2.83 2.75
CA LYS A 31 13.46 1.96 1.73
C LYS A 31 12.58 2.02 0.47
N VAL A 32 13.17 2.19 -0.71
CA VAL A 32 12.45 2.29 -1.99
C VAL A 32 12.84 1.15 -2.91
N TYR A 33 11.83 0.58 -3.56
CA TYR A 33 11.94 -0.56 -4.48
C TYR A 33 11.16 -0.22 -5.75
N ASN A 34 11.87 -0.13 -6.88
CA ASN A 34 11.28 0.23 -8.17
C ASN A 34 11.05 -1.02 -9.02
N ASP A 35 9.96 -1.05 -9.78
CA ASP A 35 9.68 -2.02 -10.84
C ASP A 35 9.89 -3.49 -10.43
N GLN A 36 9.34 -3.85 -9.27
CA GLN A 36 9.47 -5.20 -8.71
C GLN A 36 8.55 -6.19 -9.43
N THR A 37 9.06 -7.40 -9.68
CA THR A 37 8.22 -8.56 -10.02
C THR A 37 7.36 -8.96 -8.82
N VAL A 38 6.32 -9.76 -9.06
CA VAL A 38 5.49 -10.32 -7.98
C VAL A 38 6.35 -11.09 -6.97
N ALA A 39 7.29 -11.91 -7.45
CA ALA A 39 8.19 -12.66 -6.57
C ALA A 39 9.06 -11.73 -5.71
N GLN A 40 9.60 -10.68 -6.30
CA GLN A 40 10.41 -9.68 -5.59
C GLN A 40 9.58 -8.90 -4.56
N MET A 41 8.37 -8.44 -4.91
CA MET A 41 7.47 -7.77 -3.97
C MET A 41 7.16 -8.64 -2.76
N LYS A 42 6.81 -9.92 -3.00
CA LYS A 42 6.58 -10.89 -1.92
C LYS A 42 7.82 -11.01 -1.05
N GLN A 43 9.00 -11.14 -1.64
CA GLN A 43 10.24 -11.29 -0.89
C GLN A 43 10.55 -10.05 -0.03
N VAL A 44 10.37 -8.84 -0.59
CA VAL A 44 10.59 -7.58 0.13
C VAL A 44 9.66 -7.50 1.34
N LEU A 45 8.35 -7.71 1.16
CA LEU A 45 7.39 -7.61 2.25
C LEU A 45 7.53 -8.75 3.28
N MET A 46 7.84 -9.97 2.83
CA MET A 46 8.14 -11.08 3.74
C MET A 46 9.41 -10.83 4.56
N THR A 47 10.40 -10.16 3.98
CA THR A 47 11.62 -9.78 4.71
C THR A 47 11.28 -8.71 5.75
N ALA A 48 10.58 -7.65 5.34
CA ALA A 48 10.16 -6.58 6.22
C ALA A 48 9.27 -7.08 7.36
N SER A 49 8.34 -8.01 7.12
CA SER A 49 7.46 -8.57 8.15
C SER A 49 8.20 -9.44 9.17
N LYS A 50 9.41 -9.90 8.85
CA LYS A 50 10.28 -10.70 9.73
C LYS A 50 11.34 -9.86 10.45
N GLU A 51 11.45 -8.57 10.15
CA GLU A 51 12.33 -7.67 10.92
C GLU A 51 11.83 -7.52 12.37
N ASP A 52 12.73 -7.19 13.28
CA ASP A 52 12.36 -6.85 14.65
C ASP A 52 11.93 -5.39 14.75
N HIS A 53 10.62 -5.19 14.82
CA HIS A 53 9.98 -3.88 14.97
C HIS A 53 9.81 -3.46 16.43
N SER A 54 10.38 -4.17 17.42
CA SER A 54 10.14 -3.91 18.85
C SER A 54 10.49 -2.47 19.25
N CYS A 55 11.52 -1.89 18.64
CA CYS A 55 11.94 -0.49 18.84
C CYS A 55 11.27 0.53 17.90
N SER A 56 10.40 0.09 16.99
CA SER A 56 9.65 0.97 16.08
C SER A 56 8.33 1.38 16.72
N ALA A 57 7.88 2.62 16.47
CA ALA A 57 6.57 3.10 16.92
C ALA A 57 5.44 2.63 16.00
N SER A 58 5.72 2.47 14.70
CA SER A 58 4.76 2.14 13.65
C SER A 58 5.47 1.58 12.41
N PHE A 59 4.69 1.03 11.49
CA PHE A 59 5.12 0.59 10.16
C PHE A 59 4.32 1.32 9.08
N VAL A 60 4.99 1.69 7.98
CA VAL A 60 4.38 2.32 6.81
C VAL A 60 4.79 1.57 5.55
N CYS A 61 3.82 1.24 4.70
CA CYS A 61 4.04 0.68 3.38
C CYS A 61 3.28 1.51 2.34
N VAL A 62 4.00 2.05 1.36
CA VAL A 62 3.43 2.80 0.23
C VAL A 62 3.55 1.93 -1.02
N LEU A 63 2.42 1.59 -1.62
CA LEU A 63 2.31 0.73 -2.78
C LEU A 63 1.78 1.54 -3.97
N LEU A 64 2.62 1.74 -4.98
CA LEU A 64 2.31 2.52 -6.18
C LEU A 64 2.38 1.61 -7.41
N SER A 65 1.25 1.18 -7.96
CA SER A 65 1.23 0.38 -9.18
C SER A 65 -0.11 0.49 -9.90
N HIS A 66 -0.29 -0.33 -10.92
CA HIS A 66 -1.62 -0.67 -11.39
C HIS A 66 -2.27 -1.65 -10.43
N GLY A 67 -3.59 -1.69 -10.46
CA GLY A 67 -4.39 -2.63 -9.69
C GLY A 67 -5.71 -2.87 -10.39
N ASP A 68 -6.43 -3.82 -9.83
CA ASP A 68 -7.82 -4.08 -10.12
C ASP A 68 -8.49 -4.53 -8.81
N GLU A 69 -9.74 -4.97 -8.85
CA GLU A 69 -10.46 -5.43 -7.65
C GLU A 69 -9.66 -6.50 -6.89
N GLY A 70 -9.12 -6.12 -5.72
CA GLY A 70 -8.39 -6.99 -4.81
C GLY A 70 -6.94 -7.35 -5.21
N VAL A 71 -6.46 -6.88 -6.36
CA VAL A 71 -5.14 -7.26 -6.90
C VAL A 71 -4.22 -6.06 -7.12
N PHE A 72 -2.93 -6.32 -6.99
CA PHE A 72 -1.85 -5.34 -7.17
C PHE A 72 -0.84 -5.91 -8.16
N PHE A 73 -0.36 -5.10 -9.10
CA PHE A 73 0.52 -5.57 -10.17
C PHE A 73 1.99 -5.38 -9.86
N GLY A 74 2.78 -6.42 -10.11
CA GLY A 74 4.21 -6.33 -10.37
C GLY A 74 4.48 -6.18 -11.86
N THR A 75 5.76 -6.19 -12.23
CA THR A 75 6.17 -6.10 -13.65
C THR A 75 5.82 -7.33 -14.48
N ASP A 76 5.57 -8.49 -13.86
CA ASP A 76 5.36 -9.78 -14.50
C ASP A 76 3.95 -10.36 -14.30
N GLY A 77 3.10 -9.73 -13.50
CA GLY A 77 1.75 -10.22 -13.23
C GLY A 77 1.09 -9.54 -12.03
N SER A 78 0.02 -10.13 -11.51
CA SER A 78 -0.71 -9.62 -10.34
C SER A 78 -0.55 -10.50 -9.11
N VAL A 79 -0.78 -9.92 -7.95
CA VAL A 79 -0.83 -10.59 -6.65
C VAL A 79 -2.00 -10.03 -5.85
N GLU A 80 -2.64 -10.88 -5.05
CA GLU A 80 -3.66 -10.43 -4.12
C GLU A 80 -3.06 -9.44 -3.12
N LEU A 81 -3.65 -8.25 -3.05
CA LEU A 81 -3.25 -7.24 -2.08
C LEU A 81 -3.39 -7.78 -0.65
N LYS A 82 -4.44 -8.55 -0.39
CA LYS A 82 -4.68 -9.22 0.90
C LYS A 82 -3.53 -10.15 1.28
N TYR A 83 -2.91 -10.84 0.33
CA TYR A 83 -1.73 -11.66 0.62
C TYR A 83 -0.59 -10.79 1.16
N LEU A 84 -0.28 -9.68 0.46
CA LEU A 84 0.81 -8.77 0.83
C LEU A 84 0.62 -8.17 2.23
N THR A 85 -0.58 -7.70 2.53
CA THR A 85 -0.89 -7.04 3.80
C THR A 85 -1.00 -8.05 4.95
N SER A 86 -1.48 -9.27 4.67
CA SER A 86 -1.61 -10.33 5.68
C SER A 86 -0.28 -10.72 6.34
N LEU A 87 0.86 -10.47 5.69
CA LEU A 87 2.19 -10.72 6.24
C LEU A 87 2.45 -9.96 7.54
N PHE A 88 1.75 -8.85 7.76
CA PHE A 88 1.93 -7.96 8.92
C PHE A 88 0.86 -8.15 10.00
N ARG A 89 -0.03 -9.14 9.87
CA ARG A 89 -1.03 -9.47 10.90
C ARG A 89 -0.36 -9.82 12.23
N GLY A 90 -1.09 -9.64 13.33
CA GLY A 90 -0.54 -9.88 14.66
C GLY A 90 -0.03 -11.31 14.91
N ASP A 91 -0.64 -12.30 14.26
CA ASP A 91 -0.21 -13.71 14.31
C ASP A 91 1.06 -14.01 13.50
N ARG A 92 1.45 -13.12 12.57
CA ARG A 92 2.60 -13.29 11.67
C ARG A 92 3.75 -12.32 11.93
N CYS A 93 3.45 -11.11 12.39
CA CYS A 93 4.41 -10.06 12.71
C CYS A 93 4.19 -9.56 14.15
N ARG A 94 4.64 -10.38 15.12
CA ARG A 94 4.37 -10.14 16.55
C ARG A 94 4.96 -8.84 17.08
N SER A 95 6.09 -8.39 16.55
CA SER A 95 6.78 -7.15 16.95
C SER A 95 6.02 -5.87 16.55
N LEU A 96 4.99 -5.99 15.70
CA LEU A 96 4.05 -4.92 15.31
C LEU A 96 2.66 -5.05 15.95
N VAL A 97 2.43 -5.99 16.86
CA VAL A 97 1.15 -6.09 17.59
C VAL A 97 0.95 -4.86 18.47
N GLY A 98 -0.21 -4.21 18.37
CA GLY A 98 -0.52 -2.98 19.10
C GLY A 98 0.18 -1.73 18.55
N LYS A 99 0.84 -1.84 17.38
CA LYS A 99 1.51 -0.73 16.69
C LYS A 99 0.80 -0.43 15.37
N PRO A 100 0.63 0.84 14.99
CA PRO A 100 0.01 1.20 13.72
C PRO A 100 0.77 0.63 12.51
N LYS A 101 0.03 0.02 11.58
CA LYS A 101 0.47 -0.57 10.31
C LYS A 101 -0.24 0.16 9.17
N LEU A 102 0.37 1.20 8.64
CA LEU A 102 -0.24 2.10 7.67
C LEU A 102 0.10 1.65 6.25
N PHE A 103 -0.91 1.34 5.44
CA PHE A 103 -0.77 1.00 4.03
C PHE A 103 -1.40 2.09 3.17
N PHE A 104 -0.59 2.76 2.36
CA PHE A 104 -1.03 3.76 1.38
C PHE A 104 -0.95 3.13 -0.01
N ILE A 105 -2.10 2.94 -0.65
CA ILE A 105 -2.20 2.14 -1.87
C ILE A 105 -2.75 3.01 -3.00
N GLN A 106 -1.85 3.36 -3.92
CA GLN A 106 -2.17 4.02 -5.18
C GLN A 106 -2.22 2.94 -6.26
N ALA A 107 -3.41 2.43 -6.51
CA ALA A 107 -3.73 1.46 -7.54
C ALA A 107 -5.23 1.56 -7.87
N CYS A 108 -5.60 1.29 -9.11
CA CYS A 108 -7.02 1.16 -9.47
C CYS A 108 -7.65 -0.01 -8.70
N ARG A 109 -8.95 0.06 -8.43
CA ARG A 109 -9.71 -1.00 -7.74
C ARG A 109 -10.89 -1.50 -8.56
N GLY A 110 -10.83 -1.28 -9.87
CA GLY A 110 -11.89 -1.51 -10.84
C GLY A 110 -11.82 -0.50 -11.99
N THR A 111 -12.79 -0.56 -12.90
CA THR A 111 -12.88 0.28 -14.10
C THR A 111 -13.95 1.36 -14.03
N ASP A 112 -14.77 1.37 -12.98
CA ASP A 112 -15.90 2.29 -12.88
C ASP A 112 -15.43 3.71 -12.49
N LEU A 113 -16.24 4.72 -12.79
CA LEU A 113 -15.96 6.11 -12.42
C LEU A 113 -16.85 6.53 -11.25
N ASP A 114 -16.24 7.01 -10.15
CA ASP A 114 -16.98 7.41 -8.94
C ASP A 114 -17.61 8.80 -9.14
N ALA A 115 -18.89 8.93 -8.79
CA ALA A 115 -19.64 10.18 -8.86
C ALA A 115 -19.50 11.04 -7.58
N GLY A 116 -19.01 10.47 -6.47
CA GLY A 116 -18.72 11.14 -5.19
C GLY A 116 -19.94 11.44 -4.29
N ILE A 117 -19.74 11.39 -2.96
CA ILE A 117 -20.66 11.89 -1.90
C ILE A 117 -19.92 11.99 -0.55
N GLU A 118 -20.29 12.95 0.31
CA GLU A 118 -19.65 13.20 1.64
C GLU A 118 -20.46 12.67 2.83
N THR A 119 -19.80 12.13 3.89
CA THR A 119 -20.39 11.93 5.24
C THR A 119 -19.38 11.79 6.40
N ASP A 120 -19.82 12.17 7.62
CA ASP A 120 -19.09 12.27 8.90
C ASP A 120 -19.33 11.11 9.93
N SER A 121 -18.27 10.81 10.71
CA SER A 121 -18.23 10.48 12.17
C SER A 121 -18.38 9.05 12.78
N GLY A 122 -17.54 8.77 13.81
CA GLY A 122 -17.93 8.12 15.11
C GLY A 122 -17.24 6.82 15.60
N GLU A 123 -16.49 6.85 16.72
CA GLU A 123 -15.71 5.73 17.34
C GLU A 123 -16.39 5.00 18.55
N GLY A 124 -15.97 3.74 18.83
CA GLY A 124 -16.22 2.97 20.05
C GLY A 124 -15.20 1.83 20.30
N THR A 125 -14.89 1.48 21.55
CA THR A 125 -13.78 0.59 21.95
C THR A 125 -14.10 -0.92 21.93
N THR A 126 -13.17 -1.73 21.39
CA THR A 126 -13.30 -3.20 21.23
C THR A 126 -11.96 -3.92 21.42
N LYS A 127 -11.99 -5.19 21.87
CA LYS A 127 -10.83 -6.09 21.91
C LYS A 127 -10.12 -6.11 20.56
N ILE A 128 -8.81 -5.93 20.56
CA ILE A 128 -7.95 -5.82 19.37
C ILE A 128 -8.05 -7.10 18.52
N PRO A 129 -8.71 -7.06 17.35
CA PRO A 129 -8.76 -8.20 16.44
C PRO A 129 -7.40 -8.46 15.79
N VAL A 130 -7.21 -9.63 15.17
CA VAL A 130 -5.93 -9.98 14.49
C VAL A 130 -5.60 -9.03 13.33
N GLU A 131 -6.60 -8.37 12.77
CA GLU A 131 -6.51 -7.35 11.71
C GLU A 131 -6.52 -5.90 12.25
N ALA A 132 -6.47 -5.69 13.57
CA ALA A 132 -6.44 -4.32 14.10
C ALA A 132 -5.10 -3.61 13.83
N ASP A 133 -5.16 -2.28 13.99
CA ASP A 133 -4.09 -1.33 13.74
C ASP A 133 -3.63 -1.26 12.27
N PHE A 134 -4.37 -1.88 11.34
CA PHE A 134 -4.20 -1.60 9.92
C PHE A 134 -5.03 -0.37 9.55
N LEU A 135 -4.36 0.62 8.96
CA LEU A 135 -5.03 1.67 8.23
C LEU A 135 -4.74 1.45 6.75
N TYR A 136 -5.79 1.25 5.97
CA TYR A 136 -5.70 1.21 4.52
C TYR A 136 -6.19 2.54 3.96
N ALA A 137 -5.26 3.36 3.49
CA ALA A 137 -5.58 4.56 2.72
C ALA A 137 -5.50 4.20 1.24
N PHE A 138 -6.65 3.94 0.64
CA PHE A 138 -6.77 3.77 -0.81
C PHE A 138 -7.02 5.14 -1.45
N SER A 139 -6.39 5.40 -2.59
CA SER A 139 -6.66 6.62 -3.36
C SER A 139 -7.98 6.59 -4.14
N THR A 140 -8.69 5.46 -4.12
CA THR A 140 -10.00 5.27 -4.76
C THR A 140 -10.86 4.29 -3.97
N ALA A 141 -12.18 4.48 -4.04
CA ALA A 141 -13.15 3.55 -3.47
C ALA A 141 -13.15 2.20 -4.25
N PRO A 142 -13.59 1.08 -3.64
CA PRO A 142 -13.71 -0.20 -4.33
C PRO A 142 -14.57 -0.08 -5.61
N GLY A 143 -14.15 -0.71 -6.71
CA GLY A 143 -14.83 -0.63 -8.00
C GLY A 143 -14.37 0.51 -8.91
N TYR A 144 -13.69 1.53 -8.36
CA TYR A 144 -13.46 2.78 -9.07
C TYR A 144 -12.01 3.01 -9.54
N TYR A 145 -11.86 3.78 -10.61
CA TYR A 145 -10.59 4.13 -11.23
C TYR A 145 -9.81 5.18 -10.42
N SER A 146 -8.47 5.06 -10.37
CA SER A 146 -7.61 6.03 -9.70
C SER A 146 -6.88 6.94 -10.70
N TRP A 147 -7.09 8.25 -10.58
CA TRP A 147 -6.55 9.27 -11.48
C TRP A 147 -5.08 9.60 -11.16
N ARG A 148 -4.32 9.99 -12.19
CA ARG A 148 -2.92 10.38 -12.03
C ARG A 148 -2.47 11.34 -13.11
N ASN A 149 -1.83 12.44 -12.72
CA ASN A 149 -1.23 13.39 -13.64
C ASN A 149 0.17 12.92 -14.07
N THR A 150 0.49 13.06 -15.35
CA THR A 150 1.75 12.57 -15.93
C THR A 150 2.97 13.41 -15.55
N MET A 151 2.78 14.68 -15.13
CA MET A 151 3.84 15.61 -14.74
C MET A 151 3.96 15.80 -13.23
N THR A 152 2.85 15.80 -12.50
CA THR A 152 2.83 16.15 -11.06
C THR A 152 2.55 14.97 -10.14
N GLY A 153 2.27 13.78 -10.67
CA GLY A 153 1.86 12.63 -9.85
C GLY A 153 0.34 12.56 -9.64
N SER A 154 -0.09 11.66 -8.76
CA SER A 154 -1.51 11.52 -8.34
C SER A 154 -1.85 12.47 -7.21
#